data_AF-A0A960KZA2-F1
#
_entry.id   AF-A0A960KZA2-F1
#
_cell.length_a   1.000
_cell.length_b   1.000
_cell.length_c   1.000
_cell.angle_alpha   90.00
_cell.angle_beta   90.00
_cell.angle_gamma   90.00
#
_symmetry.space_group_name_H-M   'P 1'
#
loop_
_entity.id
_entity.type
_entity.pdbx_description
1 polymer ?
#
loop_
_entity_poly.entity_id
_entity_poly.type
_entity_poly.pdbx_seq_one_letter_code
_entity_poly.pdbx_strand_id
1 'polypeptide(L)'
;MSTQVLSDTKIRFVEAFQILTLEEPLLERVKMAGCMLESVWPEDLPGPSWYDLKKSLVRLHRPDLSEEEAKDIQNQWFTIFKRLV
;
A
#
# COMPACT_ATOMS: atom_id res chain seq x y z
N MET A 1 10.54 -17.69 10.30
CA MET A 1 9.51 -16.62 10.33
C MET A 1 8.17 -17.29 10.54
N SER A 2 7.41 -16.85 11.56
CA SER A 2 6.16 -17.51 11.95
C SER A 2 5.05 -17.19 10.95
N THR A 3 4.25 -18.18 10.56
CA THR A 3 3.08 -18.05 9.66
C THR A 3 2.09 -16.97 10.08
N GLN A 4 2.05 -16.62 11.38
CA GLN A 4 1.24 -15.56 11.97
C GLN A 4 1.57 -14.14 11.44
N VAL A 5 2.84 -13.90 11.13
CA VAL A 5 3.30 -12.56 10.75
C VAL A 5 2.97 -12.25 9.27
N LEU A 6 3.05 -13.28 8.42
CA LEU A 6 2.56 -13.21 7.03
C LEU A 6 1.05 -13.03 6.95
N SER A 7 0.27 -13.56 7.92
CA SER A 7 -1.17 -13.32 7.97
C SER A 7 -1.51 -11.87 8.33
N ASP A 8 -0.79 -11.27 9.27
CA ASP A 8 -1.05 -9.89 9.70
C ASP A 8 -0.75 -8.88 8.58
N THR A 9 0.35 -9.08 7.84
CA THR A 9 0.65 -8.27 6.66
C THR A 9 -0.41 -8.42 5.57
N LYS A 10 -0.88 -9.64 5.28
CA LYS A 10 -1.97 -9.83 4.32
C LYS A 10 -3.26 -9.12 4.75
N ILE A 11 -3.58 -9.12 6.05
CA ILE A 11 -4.74 -8.40 6.61
C ILE A 11 -4.61 -6.89 6.33
N ARG A 12 -3.45 -6.29 6.61
CA ARG A 12 -3.23 -4.84 6.36
C ARG A 12 -3.37 -4.47 4.89
N PHE A 13 -2.89 -5.32 3.98
CA PHE A 13 -3.10 -5.10 2.55
C PHE A 13 -4.57 -5.17 2.16
N VAL A 14 -5.34 -6.10 2.72
CA VAL A 14 -6.79 -6.19 2.48
C VAL A 14 -7.50 -4.93 3.01
N GLU A 15 -7.16 -4.47 4.21
CA GLU A 15 -7.70 -3.23 4.80
C GLU A 15 -7.40 -2.00 3.92
N ALA A 16 -6.14 -1.86 3.47
CA ALA A 16 -5.73 -0.79 2.57
C ALA A 16 -6.50 -0.84 1.23
N PHE A 17 -6.78 -2.03 0.71
CA PHE A 17 -7.57 -2.21 -0.50
C PHE A 17 -9.03 -1.82 -0.34
N GLN A 18 -9.64 -2.15 0.81
CA GLN A 18 -11.00 -1.72 1.11
C GLN A 18 -11.10 -0.20 1.11
N ILE A 19 -10.10 0.51 1.65
CA ILE A 19 -10.03 1.98 1.60
C ILE A 19 -10.02 2.51 0.16
N LEU A 20 -9.28 1.85 -0.74
CA LEU A 20 -9.22 2.25 -2.15
C LEU A 20 -10.58 2.12 -2.88
N THR A 21 -11.51 1.31 -2.35
CA THR A 21 -12.85 1.13 -2.92
C THR A 21 -13.91 2.10 -2.39
N LEU A 22 -13.56 2.96 -1.43
CA LEU A 22 -14.48 3.94 -0.87
C LEU A 22 -14.95 4.97 -1.91
N GLU A 23 -16.06 5.65 -1.64
CA GLU A 23 -16.60 6.75 -2.46
C GLU A 23 -15.96 8.10 -2.10
N GLU A 24 -14.65 8.12 -1.95
CA GLU A 24 -13.85 9.32 -1.63
C GLU A 24 -13.03 9.75 -2.85
N PRO A 25 -12.52 11.00 -2.91
CA PRO A 25 -11.56 11.40 -3.94
C PRO A 25 -10.36 10.44 -3.99
N LEU A 26 -9.83 10.15 -5.18
CA LEU A 26 -8.74 9.17 -5.34
C LEU A 26 -7.54 9.50 -4.44
N LEU A 27 -7.14 10.77 -4.42
CA LEU A 27 -6.03 11.25 -3.62
C LEU A 27 -6.20 10.93 -2.12
N GLU A 28 -7.38 11.19 -1.57
CA GLU A 28 -7.67 10.95 -0.16
C GLU A 28 -7.69 9.46 0.17
N ARG A 29 -8.27 8.63 -0.69
CA ARG A 29 -8.23 7.17 -0.51
C ARG A 29 -6.82 6.61 -0.53
N VAL A 30 -5.99 7.05 -1.47
CA VAL A 30 -4.61 6.60 -1.56
C VAL A 30 -3.83 7.05 -0.32
N LYS A 31 -4.04 8.27 0.18
CA LYS A 31 -3.43 8.73 1.44
C LYS A 31 -3.85 7.88 2.65
N MET A 32 -5.15 7.63 2.79
CA MET A 32 -5.69 6.81 3.88
C MET A 32 -5.15 5.37 3.82
N ALA A 33 -5.12 4.77 2.63
CA ALA A 33 -4.58 3.43 2.42
C ALA A 33 -3.07 3.38 2.69
N GLY A 34 -2.32 4.42 2.31
CA GLY A 34 -0.89 4.51 2.61
C GLY A 34 -0.59 4.58 4.10
N CYS A 35 -1.39 5.32 4.88
CA CYS A 35 -1.27 5.34 6.34
C CYS A 35 -1.47 3.94 6.95
N MET A 36 -2.39 3.13 6.40
CA MET A 36 -2.54 1.73 6.80
C MET A 36 -1.30 0.89 6.43
N LEU A 37 -0.79 1.07 5.22
CA LEU A 37 0.37 0.32 4.71
C LEU A 37 1.69 0.68 5.40
N GLU A 38 1.82 1.87 5.99
CA GLU A 38 2.98 2.26 6.81
C GLU A 38 3.14 1.42 8.07
N SER A 39 2.05 0.81 8.56
CA SER A 39 2.09 -0.09 9.70
C SER A 39 2.63 -1.49 9.35
N VAL A 40 2.88 -1.78 8.07
CA VAL A 40 3.39 -3.08 7.60
C VAL A 40 4.90 -3.17 7.82
N TRP A 41 5.35 -4.28 8.43
CA TRP A 41 6.76 -4.45 8.76
C TRP A 41 7.60 -4.90 7.55
N PRO A 42 8.83 -4.37 7.37
CA PRO A 42 9.73 -4.70 6.25
C PRO A 42 10.02 -6.18 6.07
N GLU A 43 10.15 -6.90 7.19
CA GLU A 43 10.48 -8.33 7.21
C GLU A 43 9.36 -9.21 6.67
N ASP A 44 8.13 -8.68 6.59
CA ASP A 44 6.93 -9.46 6.28
C ASP A 44 6.60 -9.48 4.79
N LEU A 45 7.27 -8.63 4.01
CA LEU A 45 7.10 -8.56 2.57
C LEU A 45 8.25 -9.28 1.85
N PRO A 46 7.95 -10.24 0.96
CA PRO A 46 8.97 -10.92 0.18
C PRO A 46 9.67 -9.96 -0.80
N GLY A 47 10.95 -9.71 -0.54
CA GLY A 47 11.92 -9.19 -1.51
C GLY A 47 11.62 -7.80 -2.09
N PRO A 48 11.74 -7.59 -3.43
CA PRO A 48 11.63 -6.27 -4.08
C PRO A 48 10.33 -5.52 -3.78
N SER A 49 9.27 -6.26 -3.43
CA SER A 49 7.94 -5.73 -3.13
C SER A 49 7.95 -4.76 -1.93
N TRP A 50 8.82 -4.96 -0.94
CA TRP A 50 8.99 -4.01 0.17
C TRP A 50 9.63 -2.70 -0.29
N TYR A 51 10.67 -2.79 -1.12
CA TYR A 51 11.34 -1.61 -1.64
C TYR A 51 10.39 -0.76 -2.49
N ASP A 52 9.61 -1.42 -3.34
CA ASP A 52 8.58 -0.80 -4.17
C ASP A 52 7.50 -0.13 -3.33
N LEU A 53 7.00 -0.80 -2.28
CA LEU A 53 6.03 -0.24 -1.34
C LEU A 53 6.60 1.00 -0.65
N LYS A 54 7.80 0.89 -0.05
CA LYS A 54 8.43 2.02 0.66
C LYS A 54 8.63 3.22 -0.25
N LYS A 55 9.06 3.00 -1.50
CA LYS A 55 9.23 4.09 -2.47
C LYS A 55 7.90 4.79 -2.77
N SER A 56 6.81 4.03 -2.92
CA SER A 56 5.48 4.60 -3.16
C SER A 56 4.94 5.37 -1.95
N LEU A 57 5.19 4.91 -0.71
CA LEU A 57 4.81 5.62 0.51
C LEU A 57 5.58 6.95 0.66
N VAL A 58 6.87 6.98 0.33
CA VAL A 58 7.65 8.23 0.31
C VAL A 58 7.07 9.23 -0.69
N ARG A 59 6.62 8.76 -1.87
CA ARG A 59 5.97 9.64 -2.86
C ARG A 59 4.65 10.18 -2.33
N LEU A 60 3.88 9.38 -1.61
CA LEU A 60 2.56 9.75 -1.07
C LEU A 60 2.60 10.94 -0.11
N HIS A 61 3.69 11.10 0.66
CA HIS A 61 3.89 12.22 1.59
C HIS A 61 4.21 13.56 0.91
N ARG A 62 4.36 13.56 -0.42
CA ARG A 62 4.64 14.79 -1.15
C ARG A 62 3.43 15.73 -1.10
N PRO A 63 3.62 17.00 -0.71
CA PRO A 63 2.51 17.97 -0.64
C PRO A 63 1.93 18.30 -2.02
N ASP A 64 2.72 18.09 -3.08
CA ASP A 64 2.40 18.36 -4.48
C ASP A 64 1.92 17.12 -5.27
N LEU A 65 1.50 16.04 -4.59
CA LEU A 65 1.07 14.81 -5.25
C LEU A 65 -0.15 15.05 -6.15
N SER A 66 0.01 14.77 -7.45
CA SER A 66 -1.08 14.85 -8.43
C SER A 66 -2.00 13.62 -8.40
N GLU A 67 -3.20 13.75 -8.97
CA GLU A 67 -4.14 12.63 -9.09
C GLU A 67 -3.62 11.52 -10.02
N GLU A 68 -2.84 11.87 -11.06
CA GLU A 68 -2.16 10.90 -11.92
C GLU A 68 -1.13 10.08 -11.13
N GLU A 69 -0.33 10.74 -10.29
CA GLU A 69 0.63 10.05 -9.44
C GLU A 69 -0.04 9.19 -8.36
N ALA A 70 -1.17 9.65 -7.81
CA ALA A 70 -1.97 8.85 -6.88
C ALA A 70 -2.50 7.58 -7.57
N LYS A 71 -2.94 7.68 -8.82
CA LYS A 71 -3.35 6.54 -9.64
C LYS A 71 -2.20 5.57 -9.91
N ASP A 72 -1.01 6.08 -10.20
CA ASP A 72 0.19 5.26 -10.39
C ASP A 72 0.57 4.51 -9.10
N ILE A 73 0.53 5.19 -7.96
CA ILE A 73 0.76 4.59 -6.63
C ILE A 73 -0.27 3.48 -6.38
N GLN A 74 -1.56 3.76 -6.62
CA GLN A 74 -2.63 2.78 -6.48
C GLN A 74 -2.36 1.53 -7.35
N ASN A 75 -2.03 1.70 -8.62
CA ASN A 75 -1.72 0.60 -9.54
C ASN A 75 -0.50 -0.22 -9.11
N GLN A 76 0.52 0.45 -8.55
CA GLN A 76 1.69 -0.20 -7.99
C GLN A 76 1.31 -1.09 -6.79
N TRP A 77 0.48 -0.58 -5.87
CA TRP A 77 -0.04 -1.37 -4.74
C TRP A 77 -0.90 -2.56 -5.20
N PHE A 78 -1.72 -2.38 -6.25
CA PHE A 78 -2.44 -3.48 -6.88
C PHE A 78 -1.51 -4.58 -7.38
N THR A 79 -0.38 -4.20 -7.98
CA THR A 79 0.63 -5.14 -8.49
C THR A 79 1.34 -5.87 -7.35
N ILE A 80 1.68 -5.16 -6.27
CA ILE A 80 2.32 -5.76 -5.09
C ILE A 80 1.39 -6.78 -4.45
N PHE A 81 0.13 -6.42 -4.20
CA PHE A 81 -0.85 -7.31 -3.60
C PHE A 81 -1.05 -8.59 -4.41
N LYS A 82 -1.21 -8.49 -5.73
CA LYS A 82 -1.32 -9.66 -6.64
C LYS A 82 -0.14 -10.62 -6.58
N ARG A 83 1.02 -10.20 -6.04
CA ARG A 83 2.19 -11.08 -5.84
C ARG A 83 2.20 -11.76 -4.46
N LEU A 84 1.38 -11.29 -3.53
CA LEU A 84 1.30 -11.77 -2.14
C LEU A 84 0.16 -12.78 -1.90
N VAL A 85 -0.89 -12.74 -2.75
CA VAL A 85 -2.03 -13.67 -2.78
C VAL A 85 -1.92 -14.58 -3.99
#